data_AF-A0AAU0M8K0-F1
#
_entry.id   AF-A0AAU0M8K0-F1
#
_cell.length_a   1.000
_cell.length_b   1.000
_cell.length_c   1.000
_cell.angle_alpha   90.00
_cell.angle_beta   90.00
_cell.angle_gamma   90.00
#
_symmetry.space_group_name_H-M   'P 1'
#
loop_
_entity.id
_entity.type
_entity.pdbx_description
1 polymer ?
#
loop_
_entity_poly.entity_id
_entity_poly.type
_entity_poly.pdbx_seq_one_letter_code
_entity_poly.pdbx_strand_id
1 'polypeptide(L)'
;MADDIDADDPRDDTFAAYERLVAHGSELARVLLTYQAGLDEVMTKLTILRREYEHAYDYNPIEHLTARLKSPGSIVAKARRRHVDPTIEGVREAITDIAGVRVITSFESDVYRVRDVLCSQPDLTVLKVKDYIAQPKPNGYRSLHVIFEVPVFLTDRIARVPVEVQFRTIAMDFWAALEHKIYYKFDRTVPEALLDSLYSTALTSAKLDGEMEALHRQIRGDEPHLLDGDRTPVDGGSVNF
;
A
#
# COMPACT_ATOMS: atom_id res chain seq x y z
N MET A 1 -34.22 -31.61 19.42
CA MET A 1 -34.43 -30.54 20.40
C MET A 1 -33.81 -29.33 19.74
N ALA A 2 -34.63 -28.37 19.33
CA ALA A 2 -34.15 -27.19 18.62
C ALA A 2 -33.19 -26.45 19.55
N ASP A 3 -31.99 -26.16 19.06
CA ASP A 3 -31.12 -25.20 19.73
C ASP A 3 -31.83 -23.84 19.59
N ASP A 4 -32.36 -23.35 20.71
CA ASP A 4 -32.92 -22.01 20.82
C ASP A 4 -31.85 -21.01 20.37
N ILE A 5 -32.08 -20.40 19.21
CA ILE A 5 -31.36 -19.22 18.76
C ILE A 5 -31.80 -18.11 19.71
N ASP A 6 -30.91 -17.72 20.62
CA ASP A 6 -31.10 -16.59 21.50
C ASP A 6 -31.21 -15.32 20.64
N ALA A 7 -32.44 -14.81 20.48
CA ALA A 7 -32.78 -13.71 19.57
C ALA A 7 -32.25 -12.33 20.02
N ASP A 8 -31.43 -12.29 21.08
CA ASP A 8 -30.91 -11.08 21.71
C ASP A 8 -29.37 -11.06 21.83
N ASP A 9 -28.64 -11.87 21.03
CA ASP A 9 -27.18 -11.74 20.92
C ASP A 9 -26.83 -10.50 20.07
N PRO A 10 -26.21 -9.44 20.64
CA PRO A 10 -25.82 -8.24 19.89
C PRO A 10 -24.80 -8.51 18.76
N ARG A 11 -24.18 -9.70 18.75
CA ARG A 11 -23.30 -10.17 17.68
C ARG A 11 -24.05 -10.67 16.44
N ASP A 12 -25.33 -11.02 16.59
CA ASP A 12 -26.18 -11.54 15.51
C ASP A 12 -26.82 -10.40 14.71
N ASP A 13 -27.24 -9.31 15.37
CA ASP A 13 -27.73 -8.11 14.66
C ASP A 13 -26.61 -7.38 13.91
N THR A 14 -25.39 -7.35 14.47
CA THR A 14 -24.23 -6.82 13.73
C THR A 14 -23.87 -7.68 12.52
N PHE A 15 -24.01 -9.00 12.61
CA PHE A 15 -23.80 -9.89 11.46
C PHE A 15 -24.83 -9.62 10.35
N ALA A 16 -26.12 -9.57 10.72
CA ALA A 16 -27.20 -9.23 9.81
C ALA A 16 -27.02 -7.81 9.20
N ALA A 17 -26.50 -6.84 9.96
CA ALA A 17 -26.21 -5.50 9.46
C ALA A 17 -25.10 -5.50 8.40
N TYR A 18 -24.03 -6.28 8.58
CA TYR A 18 -22.98 -6.42 7.58
C TYR A 18 -23.45 -7.17 6.33
N GLU A 19 -24.31 -8.18 6.48
CA GLU A 19 -24.95 -8.84 5.33
C GLU A 19 -25.86 -7.87 4.56
N ARG A 20 -26.65 -7.06 5.28
CA ARG A 20 -27.46 -5.98 4.67
C ARG A 20 -26.57 -4.99 3.92
N LEU A 21 -25.43 -4.59 4.48
CA LEU A 21 -24.46 -3.69 3.82
C LEU A 21 -23.93 -4.25 2.49
N VAL A 22 -23.65 -5.55 2.45
CA VAL A 22 -23.23 -6.23 1.20
C VAL A 22 -24.41 -6.42 0.24
N ALA A 23 -25.62 -6.67 0.76
CA ALA A 23 -26.83 -6.85 -0.03
C ALA A 23 -27.34 -5.55 -0.66
N HIS A 24 -27.06 -4.38 -0.06
CA HIS A 24 -27.28 -3.05 -0.66
C HIS A 24 -26.18 -2.73 -1.68
N GLY A 25 -26.03 -3.62 -2.68
CA GLY A 25 -24.89 -3.66 -3.59
C GLY A 25 -24.64 -2.38 -4.38
N SER A 26 -25.63 -1.50 -4.56
CA SER A 26 -25.48 -0.24 -5.29
C SER A 26 -24.60 0.78 -4.57
N GLU A 27 -24.71 0.89 -3.25
CA GLU A 27 -23.99 1.91 -2.48
C GLU A 27 -22.55 1.49 -2.20
N LEU A 28 -22.34 0.24 -1.77
CA LEU A 28 -21.00 -0.32 -1.60
C LEU A 28 -20.24 -0.37 -2.93
N ALA A 29 -20.91 -0.71 -4.04
CA ALA A 29 -20.28 -0.64 -5.36
C ALA A 29 -19.85 0.78 -5.72
N ARG A 30 -20.67 1.80 -5.40
CA ARG A 30 -20.30 3.21 -5.64
C ARG A 30 -19.09 3.64 -4.83
N VAL A 31 -18.98 3.18 -3.59
CA VAL A 31 -17.79 3.39 -2.74
C VAL A 31 -16.58 2.72 -3.36
N LEU A 32 -16.69 1.43 -3.73
CA LEU A 32 -15.59 0.68 -4.33
C LEU A 32 -15.14 1.25 -5.68
N LEU A 33 -16.07 1.77 -6.49
CA LEU A 33 -15.76 2.50 -7.72
C LEU A 33 -14.89 3.74 -7.41
N THR A 34 -15.24 4.47 -6.35
CA THR A 34 -14.49 5.64 -5.92
C THR A 34 -13.07 5.25 -5.45
N TYR A 35 -12.93 4.13 -4.74
CA TYR A 35 -11.63 3.58 -4.36
C TYR A 35 -10.81 3.06 -5.54
N GLN A 36 -11.45 2.45 -6.54
CA GLN A 36 -10.80 2.02 -7.78
C GLN A 36 -10.24 3.22 -8.53
N ALA A 37 -11.02 4.30 -8.66
CA ALA A 37 -10.56 5.53 -9.31
C ALA A 37 -9.35 6.16 -8.59
N GLY A 38 -9.38 6.23 -7.25
CA GLY A 38 -8.24 6.73 -6.47
C GLY A 38 -6.99 5.85 -6.63
N LEU A 39 -7.16 4.53 -6.76
CA LEU A 39 -6.08 3.60 -7.06
C LEU A 39 -5.52 3.84 -8.47
N ASP A 40 -6.37 4.05 -9.47
CA ASP A 40 -5.97 4.31 -10.85
C ASP A 40 -5.20 5.64 -10.99
N GLU A 41 -5.59 6.68 -10.24
CA GLU A 41 -4.86 7.95 -10.19
C GLU A 41 -3.44 7.78 -9.63
N VAL A 42 -3.30 7.10 -8.49
CA VAL A 42 -1.99 6.81 -7.88
C VAL A 42 -1.14 5.92 -8.78
N MET A 43 -1.75 4.91 -9.42
CA MET A 43 -1.05 4.03 -10.36
C MET A 43 -0.55 4.77 -11.59
N THR A 44 -1.35 5.69 -12.12
CA THR A 44 -0.94 6.57 -13.23
C THR A 44 0.27 7.40 -12.85
N LYS A 45 0.23 8.08 -11.69
CA LYS A 45 1.34 8.89 -11.17
C LYS A 45 2.64 8.08 -11.05
N LEU A 46 2.57 6.90 -10.41
CA LEU A 46 3.73 6.01 -10.27
C LEU A 46 4.24 5.46 -11.60
N THR A 47 3.33 5.17 -12.55
CA THR A 47 3.70 4.71 -13.89
C THR A 47 4.43 5.79 -14.67
N ILE A 48 3.99 7.05 -14.54
CA ILE A 48 4.68 8.20 -15.13
C ILE A 48 6.09 8.33 -14.54
N LEU A 49 6.22 8.31 -13.20
CA LEU A 49 7.53 8.37 -12.54
C LEU A 49 8.45 7.25 -13.01
N ARG A 50 7.96 6.01 -13.09
CA ARG A 50 8.74 4.87 -13.59
C ARG A 50 9.23 5.10 -15.02
N ARG A 51 8.39 5.61 -15.91
CA ARG A 51 8.75 5.88 -17.32
C ARG A 51 9.74 7.04 -17.45
N GLU A 52 9.58 8.07 -16.63
CA GLU A 52 10.53 9.17 -16.55
C GLU A 52 11.91 8.67 -16.16
N TYR A 53 12.01 7.86 -15.10
CA TYR A 53 13.28 7.22 -14.74
C TYR A 53 13.87 6.31 -15.83
N GLU A 54 13.02 5.61 -16.59
CA GLU A 54 13.48 4.74 -17.69
C GLU A 54 14.06 5.53 -18.88
N HIS A 55 13.57 6.75 -19.12
CA HIS A 55 13.93 7.52 -20.31
C HIS A 55 14.90 8.68 -20.05
N ALA A 56 14.74 9.36 -18.92
CA ALA A 56 15.51 10.55 -18.58
C ALA A 56 16.75 10.22 -17.75
N TYR A 57 16.76 9.07 -17.07
CA TYR A 57 17.82 8.69 -16.14
C TYR A 57 18.54 7.42 -16.59
N ASP A 58 19.76 7.29 -16.11
CA ASP A 58 20.60 6.14 -16.36
C ASP A 58 20.20 4.90 -15.53
N TYR A 59 19.32 5.07 -14.54
CA TYR A 59 18.88 4.06 -13.59
C TYR A 59 17.39 4.22 -13.21
N ASN A 60 16.65 3.11 -13.18
CA ASN A 60 15.25 3.09 -12.79
C ASN A 60 15.08 2.48 -11.37
N PRO A 61 14.65 3.27 -10.37
CA PRO A 61 14.45 2.77 -9.02
C PRO A 61 13.18 1.91 -8.86
N ILE A 62 12.26 1.91 -9.83
CA ILE A 62 10.97 1.19 -9.77
C ILE A 62 10.99 -0.04 -10.68
N GLU A 63 11.00 -1.22 -10.07
CA GLU A 63 10.99 -2.51 -10.78
C GLU A 63 9.57 -2.93 -11.17
N HIS A 64 8.68 -2.95 -10.18
CA HIS A 64 7.32 -3.46 -10.33
C HIS A 64 6.30 -2.61 -9.58
N LEU A 65 5.15 -2.42 -10.22
CA LEU A 65 3.99 -1.75 -9.63
C LEU A 65 2.83 -2.73 -9.66
N THR A 66 2.17 -2.93 -8.52
CA THR A 66 0.93 -3.72 -8.45
C THR A 66 -0.11 -2.98 -7.65
N ALA A 67 -1.36 -3.16 -8.02
CA ALA A 67 -2.48 -2.52 -7.34
C ALA A 67 -3.51 -3.57 -6.97
N ARG A 68 -4.19 -3.35 -5.85
CA ARG A 68 -5.23 -4.24 -5.35
C ARG A 68 -6.34 -3.43 -4.70
N LEU A 69 -7.56 -3.70 -5.14
CA LEU A 69 -8.76 -3.33 -4.42
C LEU A 69 -9.19 -4.48 -3.50
N LYS A 70 -9.55 -4.16 -2.26
CA LYS A 70 -10.02 -5.16 -1.29
C LYS A 70 -11.45 -5.61 -1.63
N SER A 71 -11.71 -6.91 -1.57
CA SER A 71 -13.06 -7.43 -1.83
C SER A 71 -14.05 -7.02 -0.73
N PRO A 72 -15.35 -6.86 -1.04
CA PRO A 72 -16.39 -6.58 -0.05
C PRO A 72 -16.31 -7.46 1.21
N GLY A 73 -16.20 -8.78 1.03
CA GLY A 73 -16.10 -9.72 2.14
C GLY A 73 -14.85 -9.50 3.01
N SER A 74 -13.72 -9.12 2.40
CA SER A 74 -12.48 -8.80 3.14
C SER A 74 -12.57 -7.47 3.90
N ILE A 75 -13.35 -6.50 3.38
CA ILE A 75 -13.64 -5.24 4.06
C ILE A 75 -14.50 -5.50 5.28
N VAL A 76 -15.62 -6.22 5.10
CA VAL A 76 -16.54 -6.60 6.19
C VAL A 76 -15.81 -7.41 7.27
N ALA A 77 -15.04 -8.43 6.90
CA ALA A 77 -14.28 -9.22 7.86
C ALA A 77 -13.28 -8.36 8.66
N LYS A 78 -12.70 -7.32 8.04
CA LYS A 78 -11.79 -6.40 8.73
C LYS A 78 -12.55 -5.40 9.62
N ALA A 79 -13.70 -4.91 9.18
CA ALA A 79 -14.57 -4.03 9.96
C ALA A 79 -15.05 -4.73 11.24
N ARG A 80 -15.53 -5.98 11.10
CA ARG A 80 -15.92 -6.85 12.23
C ARG A 80 -14.79 -7.05 13.24
N ARG A 81 -13.58 -7.40 12.78
CA ARG A 81 -12.41 -7.57 13.66
C ARG A 81 -11.98 -6.29 14.38
N ARG A 82 -12.38 -5.12 13.87
CA ARG A 82 -12.06 -3.81 14.46
C ARG A 82 -13.23 -3.21 15.23
N HIS A 83 -14.34 -3.93 15.38
CA HIS A 83 -15.57 -3.44 16.03
C HIS A 83 -16.03 -2.10 15.45
N VAL A 84 -15.92 -1.94 14.14
CA VAL A 84 -16.39 -0.74 13.42
C VAL A 84 -17.89 -0.85 13.25
N ASP A 85 -18.57 0.30 13.28
CA ASP A 85 -20.00 0.35 12.98
C ASP A 85 -20.25 -0.15 11.55
N PRO A 86 -21.28 -0.98 11.31
CA PRO A 86 -21.59 -1.56 10.00
C PRO A 86 -22.25 -0.54 9.05
N THR A 87 -21.72 0.68 8.99
CA THR A 87 -22.13 1.77 8.11
C THR A 87 -21.05 2.01 7.06
N ILE A 88 -21.44 2.60 5.91
CA ILE A 88 -20.48 2.96 4.86
C ILE A 88 -19.46 3.97 5.38
N GLU A 89 -19.91 4.96 6.15
CA GLU A 89 -19.09 6.00 6.75
C GLU A 89 -18.08 5.40 7.74
N GLY A 90 -18.54 4.55 8.65
CA GLY A 90 -17.67 3.88 9.63
C GLY A 90 -16.59 3.03 8.94
N VAL A 91 -16.97 2.28 7.90
CA VAL A 91 -16.03 1.50 7.09
C VAL A 91 -15.00 2.40 6.39
N ARG A 92 -15.44 3.52 5.80
CA ARG A 92 -14.56 4.47 5.09
C ARG A 92 -13.56 5.13 6.03
N GLU A 93 -13.97 5.49 7.24
CA GLU A 93 -13.11 6.14 8.23
C GLU A 93 -12.11 5.16 8.87
N ALA A 94 -12.56 3.95 9.18
CA ALA A 94 -11.76 2.99 9.95
C ALA A 94 -10.86 2.07 9.10
N ILE A 95 -11.16 1.91 7.80
CA ILE A 95 -10.44 0.99 6.90
C ILE A 95 -9.75 1.77 5.78
N THR A 96 -8.52 2.18 6.07
CA THR A 96 -7.69 2.98 5.16
C THR A 96 -6.97 2.17 4.08
N ASP A 97 -7.05 0.83 4.10
CA ASP A 97 -6.37 -0.09 3.16
C ASP A 97 -7.36 -0.80 2.22
N ILE A 98 -8.44 -0.11 1.83
CA ILE A 98 -9.38 -0.61 0.82
C ILE A 98 -8.73 -0.57 -0.56
N ALA A 99 -8.09 0.55 -0.92
CA ALA A 99 -7.22 0.67 -2.08
C ALA A 99 -5.76 0.55 -1.63
N GLY A 100 -5.04 -0.41 -2.21
CA GLY A 100 -3.64 -0.66 -1.92
C GLY A 100 -2.80 -0.68 -3.19
N VAL A 101 -1.70 0.08 -3.19
CA VAL A 101 -0.67 0.02 -4.23
C VAL A 101 0.61 -0.51 -3.61
N ARG A 102 1.34 -1.33 -4.35
CA ARG A 102 2.67 -1.79 -3.97
C ARG A 102 3.69 -1.35 -5.00
N VAL A 103 4.73 -0.70 -4.52
CA VAL A 103 5.88 -0.23 -5.28
C VAL A 103 7.08 -1.07 -4.87
N ILE A 104 7.58 -1.88 -5.80
CA ILE A 104 8.80 -2.64 -5.62
C ILE A 104 9.95 -1.86 -6.23
N THR A 105 10.93 -1.54 -5.40
CA THR A 105 12.17 -0.86 -5.78
C THR A 105 13.35 -1.82 -5.73
N SER A 106 14.45 -1.45 -6.37
CA SER A 106 15.65 -2.30 -6.39
C SER A 106 16.36 -2.27 -5.03
N PHE A 107 16.50 -1.09 -4.41
CA PHE A 107 17.20 -0.92 -3.13
C PHE A 107 16.39 -0.17 -2.06
N GLU A 108 16.92 -0.17 -0.83
CA GLU A 108 16.27 0.47 0.31
C GLU A 108 16.29 2.00 0.18
N SER A 109 17.39 2.59 -0.30
CA SER A 109 17.44 4.03 -0.62
C SER A 109 16.38 4.45 -1.64
N ASP A 110 16.10 3.60 -2.64
CA ASP A 110 15.09 3.86 -3.66
C ASP A 110 13.66 3.85 -3.12
N VAL A 111 13.40 3.07 -2.06
CA VAL A 111 12.11 3.14 -1.35
C VAL A 111 11.85 4.57 -0.89
N TYR A 112 12.83 5.21 -0.26
CA TYR A 112 12.69 6.57 0.23
C TYR A 112 12.65 7.59 -0.90
N ARG A 113 13.49 7.42 -1.94
CA ARG A 113 13.50 8.30 -3.13
C ARG A 113 12.15 8.35 -3.82
N VAL A 114 11.57 7.19 -4.15
CA VAL A 114 10.26 7.13 -4.82
C VAL A 114 9.15 7.64 -3.90
N ARG A 115 9.23 7.36 -2.59
CA ARG A 115 8.31 7.92 -1.61
C ARG A 115 8.36 9.44 -1.57
N ASP A 116 9.55 10.04 -1.54
CA ASP A 116 9.71 11.49 -1.42
C ASP A 116 9.19 12.22 -2.68
N VAL A 117 9.45 11.67 -3.87
CA VAL A 117 8.90 12.20 -5.13
C VAL A 117 7.37 12.09 -5.18
N LEU A 118 6.78 11.00 -4.69
CA LEU A 118 5.32 10.89 -4.64
C LEU A 118 4.71 11.83 -3.60
N CYS A 119 5.35 11.98 -2.44
CA CYS A 119 4.92 12.88 -1.36
C CYS A 119 5.04 14.37 -1.72
N SER A 120 5.88 14.74 -2.69
CA SER A 120 6.02 16.13 -3.13
C SER A 120 4.91 16.57 -4.09
N GLN A 121 4.09 15.65 -4.59
CA GLN A 121 2.99 15.99 -5.49
C GLN A 121 1.89 16.76 -4.74
N PRO A 122 1.51 17.96 -5.23
CA PRO A 122 0.68 18.89 -4.46
C PRO A 122 -0.78 18.43 -4.29
N ASP A 123 -1.23 17.47 -5.11
CA ASP A 123 -2.58 16.93 -5.06
C ASP A 123 -2.70 15.68 -4.17
N LEU A 124 -1.60 15.17 -3.62
CA LEU A 124 -1.60 14.05 -2.68
C LEU A 124 -1.33 14.55 -1.25
N THR A 125 -2.26 14.29 -0.33
CA THR A 125 -2.07 14.63 1.09
C THR A 125 -1.62 13.40 1.88
N VAL A 126 -0.51 13.48 2.60
CA VAL A 126 -0.05 12.38 3.46
C VAL A 126 -0.89 12.33 4.74
N LEU A 127 -1.70 11.28 4.89
CA LEU A 127 -2.50 11.05 6.09
C LEU A 127 -1.70 10.32 7.18
N LYS A 128 -0.85 9.36 6.80
CA LYS A 128 -0.08 8.55 7.76
C LYS A 128 1.15 7.92 7.11
N VAL A 129 2.25 7.88 7.87
CA VAL A 129 3.45 7.12 7.52
C VAL A 129 3.68 6.03 8.57
N LYS A 130 4.01 4.82 8.15
CA LYS A 130 4.44 3.71 9.01
C LYS A 130 5.72 3.14 8.42
N ASP A 131 6.85 3.45 9.05
CA ASP A 131 8.16 3.04 8.58
C ASP A 131 8.62 1.76 9.28
N TYR A 132 8.28 0.61 8.69
CA TYR A 132 8.76 -0.69 9.17
C TYR A 132 10.13 -1.06 8.60
N ILE A 133 10.76 -0.20 7.80
CA ILE A 133 12.14 -0.39 7.36
C ILE A 133 13.06 0.06 8.49
N ALA A 134 12.83 1.27 9.01
CA ALA A 134 13.52 1.84 10.15
C ALA A 134 13.13 1.18 11.48
N GLN A 135 11.85 0.82 11.65
CA GLN A 135 11.34 0.12 12.84
C GLN A 135 10.61 -1.18 12.46
N PRO A 136 11.35 -2.25 12.15
CA PRO A 136 10.76 -3.54 11.78
C PRO A 136 9.79 -4.06 12.84
N LYS A 137 8.77 -4.79 12.39
CA LYS A 137 7.87 -5.48 13.33
C LYS A 137 8.60 -6.60 14.06
N PRO A 138 8.09 -7.07 15.22
CA PRO A 138 8.70 -8.17 15.96
C PRO A 138 8.91 -9.47 15.17
N ASN A 139 8.06 -9.73 14.16
CA ASN A 139 8.19 -10.89 13.27
C ASN A 139 9.25 -10.71 12.16
N GLY A 140 9.94 -9.58 12.10
CA GLY A 140 10.94 -9.27 11.06
C GLY A 140 10.37 -8.60 9.81
N TYR A 141 9.07 -8.32 9.77
CA TYR A 141 8.45 -7.65 8.62
C TYR A 141 9.00 -6.23 8.42
N ARG A 142 9.42 -5.94 7.18
CA ARG A 142 9.90 -4.63 6.71
C ARG A 142 9.12 -4.16 5.49
N SER A 143 8.76 -2.87 5.47
CA SER A 143 8.13 -2.14 4.36
C SER A 143 7.86 -0.70 4.81
N LEU A 144 7.88 0.27 3.91
CA LEU A 144 7.42 1.63 4.20
C LEU A 144 5.98 1.80 3.72
N HIS A 145 5.05 2.11 4.62
CA HIS A 145 3.64 2.34 4.27
C HIS A 145 3.32 3.82 4.37
N VAL A 146 2.77 4.38 3.30
CA VAL A 146 2.24 5.75 3.29
C VAL A 146 0.79 5.69 2.88
N ILE A 147 -0.08 6.30 3.68
CA ILE A 147 -1.50 6.45 3.36
C ILE A 147 -1.68 7.85 2.82
N PHE A 148 -2.06 7.96 1.55
CA PHE A 148 -2.36 9.22 0.89
C PHE A 148 -3.86 9.45 0.83
N GLU A 149 -4.30 10.68 0.98
CA GLU A 149 -5.61 11.13 0.55
C GLU A 149 -5.52 11.61 -0.90
N VAL A 150 -6.33 11.01 -1.77
CA VAL A 150 -6.36 11.24 -3.21
C VAL A 150 -7.70 11.90 -3.60
N PRO A 151 -7.68 13.05 -4.30
CA PRO A 151 -8.89 13.73 -4.78
C PRO A 151 -9.42 13.11 -6.08
N VAL A 152 -10.47 12.30 -5.98
CA VAL A 152 -11.15 11.71 -7.12
C VAL A 152 -12.27 12.62 -7.62
N PHE A 153 -12.19 13.03 -8.89
CA PHE A 153 -13.18 13.88 -9.54
C PHE A 153 -14.31 13.03 -10.15
N LEU A 154 -15.50 13.10 -9.56
CA LEU A 154 -16.70 12.42 -10.04
C LEU A 154 -17.65 13.43 -10.69
N THR A 155 -18.73 12.93 -11.32
CA THR A 155 -19.70 13.77 -12.04
C THR A 155 -20.44 14.76 -11.16
N ASP A 156 -20.60 14.47 -9.87
CA ASP A 156 -21.41 15.23 -8.92
C ASP A 156 -20.59 15.90 -7.81
N ARG A 157 -19.35 15.45 -7.56
CA ARG A 157 -18.52 15.89 -6.43
C ARG A 157 -17.06 15.49 -6.59
N ILE A 158 -16.21 16.04 -5.73
CA ILE A 158 -14.86 15.54 -5.51
C ILE A 158 -14.90 14.63 -4.27
N ALA A 159 -14.48 13.38 -4.43
CA ALA A 159 -14.37 12.43 -3.33
C ALA A 159 -12.91 12.31 -2.88
N ARG A 160 -12.66 12.44 -1.58
CA ARG A 160 -11.34 12.25 -0.98
C ARG A 160 -11.21 10.79 -0.53
N VAL A 161 -10.21 10.09 -1.04
CA VAL A 161 -10.07 8.63 -0.90
C VAL A 161 -8.72 8.28 -0.30
N PRO A 162 -8.68 7.50 0.79
CA PRO A 162 -7.42 6.99 1.30
C PRO A 162 -6.90 5.84 0.41
N VAL A 163 -5.65 5.96 -0.04
CA VAL A 163 -4.91 4.92 -0.76
C VAL A 163 -3.65 4.59 0.02
N GLU A 164 -3.48 3.34 0.43
CA GLU A 164 -2.25 2.87 1.08
C GLU A 164 -1.23 2.44 0.02
N VAL A 165 -0.09 3.13 -0.03
CA VAL A 165 1.06 2.77 -0.87
C VAL A 165 2.10 2.09 0.00
N GLN A 166 2.50 0.88 -0.38
CA GLN A 166 3.52 0.09 0.28
C GLN A 166 4.77 0.05 -0.58
N PHE A 167 5.84 0.68 -0.12
CA PHE A 167 7.14 0.66 -0.76
C PHE A 167 8.00 -0.44 -0.14
N ARG A 168 8.68 -1.22 -0.99
CA ARG A 168 9.46 -2.39 -0.61
C ARG A 168 10.61 -2.60 -1.58
N THR A 169 11.69 -3.19 -1.10
CA THR A 169 12.66 -3.86 -1.98
C THR A 169 12.10 -5.19 -2.50
N ILE A 170 12.77 -5.77 -3.49
CA ILE A 170 12.48 -7.13 -3.98
C ILE A 170 12.52 -8.14 -2.83
N ALA A 171 13.53 -8.09 -1.97
CA ALA A 171 13.69 -9.07 -0.91
C ALA A 171 12.66 -8.90 0.22
N MET A 172 12.29 -7.66 0.55
CA MET A 172 11.16 -7.38 1.46
C MET A 172 9.85 -7.97 0.95
N ASP A 173 9.55 -7.82 -0.35
CA ASP A 173 8.33 -8.38 -0.92
C ASP A 173 8.34 -9.90 -0.98
N PHE A 174 9.48 -10.49 -1.35
CA PHE A 174 9.67 -11.93 -1.34
C PHE A 174 9.42 -12.53 0.05
N TRP A 175 10.05 -11.96 1.08
CA TRP A 175 9.87 -12.42 2.46
C TRP A 175 8.41 -12.26 2.93
N ALA A 176 7.79 -11.11 2.67
CA ALA A 176 6.41 -10.85 3.07
C ALA A 176 5.40 -11.75 2.35
N ALA A 177 5.68 -12.13 1.10
CA ALA A 177 4.84 -13.09 0.37
C ALA A 177 4.90 -14.50 0.98
N LEU A 178 6.07 -14.93 1.47
CA LEU A 178 6.22 -16.21 2.17
C LEU A 178 5.52 -16.18 3.54
N GLU A 179 5.75 -15.14 4.33
CA GLU A 179 5.11 -14.96 5.63
C GLU A 179 3.58 -15.05 5.50
N HIS A 180 3.00 -14.30 4.56
CA HIS A 180 1.56 -14.29 4.35
C HIS A 180 1.02 -15.68 3.97
N LYS A 181 1.73 -16.45 3.14
CA LYS A 181 1.35 -17.82 2.76
C LYS A 181 1.37 -18.77 3.97
N ILE A 182 2.36 -18.64 4.85
CA ILE A 182 2.47 -19.44 6.06
C ILE A 182 1.33 -19.11 7.02
N TYR A 183 1.11 -17.83 7.33
CA TYR A 183 0.04 -17.42 8.23
C TYR A 183 -1.34 -17.84 7.72
N TYR A 184 -1.56 -17.81 6.40
CA TYR A 184 -2.79 -18.30 5.81
C TYR A 184 -2.96 -19.82 5.95
N LYS A 185 -1.90 -20.60 5.71
CA LYS A 185 -1.94 -22.08 5.78
C LYS A 185 -2.18 -22.61 7.19
N PHE A 186 -1.63 -21.94 8.19
CA PHE A 186 -1.70 -22.37 9.60
C PHE A 186 -2.84 -21.70 10.38
N ASP A 187 -3.80 -21.05 9.71
CA ASP A 187 -4.86 -20.25 10.33
C ASP A 187 -4.33 -19.36 11.47
N ARG A 188 -3.20 -18.70 11.20
CA ARG A 188 -2.46 -17.82 12.14
C ARG A 188 -1.91 -18.48 13.41
N THR A 189 -1.98 -19.80 13.51
CA THR A 189 -1.43 -20.59 14.62
C THR A 189 -0.12 -21.25 14.18
N VAL A 190 0.89 -20.41 13.92
CA VAL A 190 2.17 -20.84 13.34
C VAL A 190 3.08 -21.43 14.43
N PRO A 191 3.71 -22.60 14.22
CA PRO A 191 4.67 -23.15 15.17
C PRO A 191 5.84 -22.20 15.47
N GLU A 192 6.28 -22.12 16.73
CA GLU A 192 7.34 -21.21 17.18
C GLU A 192 8.65 -21.37 16.39
N ALA A 193 9.10 -22.61 16.16
CA ALA A 193 10.30 -22.88 15.36
C ALA A 193 10.24 -22.30 13.93
N LEU A 194 9.03 -22.22 13.35
CA LEU A 194 8.83 -21.62 12.03
C LEU A 194 8.82 -20.09 12.09
N LEU A 195 8.32 -19.51 13.18
CA LEU A 195 8.40 -18.08 13.46
C LEU A 195 9.85 -17.63 13.63
N ASP A 196 10.65 -18.38 14.38
CA ASP A 196 12.09 -18.13 14.55
C ASP A 196 12.83 -18.20 13.22
N SER A 197 12.53 -19.22 12.42
CA SER A 197 13.10 -19.39 11.08
C SER A 197 12.72 -18.23 10.15
N LEU A 198 11.47 -17.77 10.18
CA LEU A 198 11.01 -16.62 9.42
C LEU A 198 11.74 -15.35 9.84
N TYR A 199 11.88 -15.12 11.14
CA TYR A 199 12.60 -13.96 11.67
C TYR A 199 14.08 -13.98 11.25
N SER A 200 14.77 -15.11 11.41
CA SER A 200 16.16 -15.26 10.97
C SER A 200 16.33 -15.04 9.46
N THR A 201 15.36 -15.51 8.66
CA THR A 201 15.35 -15.29 7.22
C THR A 201 15.15 -13.81 6.89
N ALA A 202 14.33 -13.08 7.66
CA ALA A 202 14.13 -11.64 7.50
C ALA A 202 15.43 -10.87 7.70
N LEU A 203 16.19 -11.21 8.76
CA LEU A 203 17.48 -10.60 9.05
C LEU A 203 18.50 -10.87 7.94
N THR A 204 18.52 -12.11 7.43
CA THR A 204 19.43 -12.51 6.35
C THR A 204 19.09 -11.77 5.06
N SER A 205 17.81 -11.67 4.73
CA SER A 205 17.30 -10.91 3.59
C SER A 205 17.66 -9.43 3.68
N ALA A 206 17.52 -8.81 4.85
CA ALA A 206 17.88 -7.42 5.07
C ALA A 206 19.39 -7.17 4.92
N LYS A 207 20.22 -8.10 5.39
CA LYS A 207 21.67 -8.03 5.21
C LYS A 207 22.06 -8.13 3.73
N LEU A 208 21.47 -9.06 3.00
CA LEU A 208 21.70 -9.22 1.56
C LEU A 208 21.31 -7.95 0.78
N ASP A 209 20.14 -7.38 1.06
CA ASP A 209 19.72 -6.11 0.44
C ASP A 209 20.76 -5.00 0.65
N GLY A 210 21.25 -4.84 1.88
CA GLY A 210 22.26 -3.82 2.20
C GLY A 210 23.62 -4.07 1.52
N GLU A 211 24.06 -5.33 1.43
CA GLU A 211 25.30 -5.70 0.72
C GLU A 211 25.17 -5.44 -0.79
N MET A 212 24.03 -5.81 -1.39
CA MET A 212 23.76 -5.57 -2.81
C MET A 212 23.67 -4.08 -3.14
N GLU A 213 23.04 -3.27 -2.27
CA GLU A 213 23.00 -1.83 -2.42
C GLU A 213 24.41 -1.20 -2.30
N ALA A 214 25.23 -1.68 -1.35
CA ALA A 214 26.61 -1.20 -1.22
C ALA A 214 27.46 -1.51 -2.46
N LEU A 215 27.28 -2.68 -3.08
CA LEU A 215 27.93 -3.02 -4.35
C LEU A 215 27.43 -2.14 -5.50
N HIS A 216 26.12 -1.89 -5.57
CA HIS A 216 25.55 -1.01 -6.58
C HIS A 216 26.12 0.41 -6.50
N ARG A 217 26.21 0.96 -5.28
CA ARG A 217 26.78 2.29 -5.00
C ARG A 217 28.25 2.40 -5.44
N GLN A 218 29.04 1.33 -5.29
CA GLN A 218 30.44 1.33 -5.75
C GLN A 218 30.58 1.44 -7.27
N ILE A 219 29.59 0.96 -8.03
CA ILE A 219 29.62 0.96 -9.49
C ILE A 219 29.05 2.26 -10.06
N ARG A 220 27.94 2.76 -9.50
CA ARG A 220 27.20 3.92 -10.04
C ARG A 220 27.30 5.22 -9.23
N GLY A 221 27.62 5.18 -7.94
CA GLY A 221 27.43 6.32 -7.03
C GLY A 221 26.07 6.29 -6.32
N ASP A 222 25.67 7.40 -5.68
CA ASP A 222 24.51 7.46 -4.77
C ASP A 222 23.17 7.81 -5.44
N GLU A 223 23.18 8.45 -6.62
CA GLU A 223 21.98 9.00 -7.24
C GLU A 223 21.86 8.67 -8.73
N PRO A 224 20.63 8.43 -9.24
CA PRO A 224 20.38 8.35 -10.68
C PRO A 224 20.84 9.66 -11.35
N HIS A 225 21.52 9.54 -12.48
CA HIS A 225 21.99 10.68 -13.24
C HIS A 225 21.14 10.90 -14.49
N LEU A 226 20.82 12.17 -14.76
CA LEU A 226 20.16 12.55 -16.01
C LEU A 226 21.07 12.20 -17.19
N LEU A 227 20.49 11.58 -18.22
CA LEU A 227 21.17 11.30 -19.46
C LEU A 227 21.45 12.63 -20.19
N ASP A 228 22.68 12.81 -20.68
CA ASP A 228 23.11 14.04 -21.37
C ASP A 228 22.27 14.25 -22.65
N GLY A 229 21.21 15.05 -22.50
CA GLY A 229 20.18 15.31 -23.51
C GLY A 229 18.89 15.90 -22.92
N ASP A 230 18.61 15.64 -21.63
CA ASP A 230 17.36 16.05 -20.96
C ASP A 230 17.56 17.19 -19.93
N ARG A 231 18.65 17.96 -20.05
CA ARG A 231 18.79 19.22 -19.32
C ARG A 231 17.80 20.22 -19.89
N THR A 232 16.58 20.28 -19.36
CA THR A 232 15.67 21.38 -19.65
C THR A 232 16.33 22.69 -19.21
N PRO A 233 16.35 23.74 -20.06
CA PRO A 233 16.70 25.08 -19.60
C PRO A 233 15.69 25.46 -18.51
N VAL A 234 16.19 25.93 -17.37
CA VAL A 234 15.35 26.48 -16.31
C VAL A 234 14.75 27.79 -16.85
N ASP A 235 13.61 27.71 -17.52
CA ASP A 235 12.95 28.89 -18.05
C ASP A 235 12.27 29.63 -16.90
N GLY A 236 12.94 30.66 -16.41
CA GLY A 236 12.35 31.71 -15.59
C GLY A 236 11.33 32.49 -16.42
N GLY A 237 10.12 31.93 -16.53
CA GLY A 237 8.99 32.55 -17.21
C GLY A 237 7.84 32.73 -16.24
N SER A 238 7.71 33.93 -15.67
CA SER A 238 6.48 34.40 -15.05
C SER A 238 5.33 34.30 -16.06
N VAL A 239 4.31 33.51 -15.74
CA VAL A 239 3.03 33.54 -16.48
C VAL A 239 1.94 33.97 -15.50
N ASN A 240 1.52 35.21 -15.65
CA ASN A 240 0.28 35.71 -15.06
C ASN A 240 -0.91 35.10 -15.80
N PHE A 241 -1.90 34.62 -15.05
CA PHE A 241 -3.30 34.68 -15.42
C PHE A 241 -4.12 35.05 -14.18
#